data_AF-A0A1F6P140-F1
#
_entry.id   AF-A0A1F6P140-F1
#
_cell.length_a   1.000
_cell.length_b   1.000
_cell.length_c   1.000
_cell.angle_alpha   90.00
_cell.angle_beta   90.00
_cell.angle_gamma   90.00
#
_symmetry.space_group_name_H-M   'P 1'
#
loop_
_entity.id
_entity.type
_entity.pdbx_description
1 polymer ?
#
loop_
_entity_poly.entity_id
_entity_poly.type
_entity_poly.pdbx_seq_one_letter_code
_entity_poly.pdbx_strand_id
1 'polypeptide(L)'
;MTIYIFGNPLLDFDNLPIQLQPELEKIFPDINFVAMDPNENLRPENKELIIIDTAVGIDHVTILDDIDKIELSPQYSLHDYDLGFNLKLLKKLGQLEKITIFCVPPDINKKQALEELVNLIRKEKSR
;
A
#
# COMPACT_ATOMS: atom_id res chain seq x y z
N MET A 1 4.63 4.45 -13.44
CA MET A 1 4.23 3.56 -12.34
C MET A 1 3.81 4.45 -11.19
N THR A 2 2.55 4.35 -10.78
CA THR A 2 2.02 5.08 -9.64
C THR A 2 1.91 4.13 -8.45
N ILE A 3 2.39 4.58 -7.29
CA ILE A 3 2.23 3.90 -6.00
C ILE A 3 1.33 4.78 -5.14
N TYR A 4 0.21 4.21 -4.72
CA TYR A 4 -0.72 4.87 -3.82
C TYR A 4 -0.31 4.63 -2.39
N ILE A 5 -0.16 5.69 -1.60
CA ILE A 5 0.18 5.62 -0.20
C ILE A 5 -1.09 5.91 0.61
N PHE A 6 -1.53 4.92 1.36
CA PHE A 6 -2.58 5.06 2.36
C PHE A 6 -1.89 5.17 3.72
N GLY A 7 -2.42 6.10 4.50
CA GLY A 7 -2.00 6.33 5.87
C GLY A 7 -2.85 7.44 6.45
N ASN A 8 -3.15 7.34 7.74
CA ASN A 8 -3.91 8.35 8.44
C ASN A 8 -2.94 9.35 9.13
N PRO A 9 -2.86 10.61 8.67
CA PRO A 9 -2.01 11.61 9.31
C PRO A 9 -2.46 11.96 10.74
N LEU A 10 -3.68 11.60 11.13
CA LEU A 10 -4.24 11.85 12.47
C LEU A 10 -3.84 10.77 13.49
N LEU A 11 -3.24 9.66 13.04
CA LEU A 11 -2.77 8.58 13.89
C LEU A 11 -1.24 8.52 13.80
N ASP A 12 -0.55 8.77 14.92
CA ASP A 12 0.93 8.79 14.95
C ASP A 12 1.56 7.50 14.41
N PHE A 13 0.86 6.38 14.57
CA PHE A 13 1.26 5.06 14.09
C PHE A 13 0.98 4.81 12.60
N ASP A 14 0.09 5.59 11.99
CA ASP A 14 -0.35 5.46 10.60
C ASP A 14 0.18 6.60 9.70
N ASN A 15 0.90 7.55 10.31
CA ASN A 15 1.64 8.60 9.60
C ASN A 15 2.97 8.09 9.03
N LEU A 16 3.38 6.85 9.36
CA LEU A 16 4.63 6.24 8.90
C LEU A 16 4.76 6.23 7.37
N PRO A 17 3.78 5.72 6.59
CA PRO A 17 3.85 5.72 5.13
C PRO A 17 3.93 7.12 4.51
N ILE A 18 3.16 8.08 5.05
CA ILE A 18 3.18 9.49 4.60
C ILE A 18 4.55 10.11 4.85
N GLN A 19 5.15 9.85 6.00
CA GLN A 19 6.50 10.32 6.33
C GLN A 19 7.61 9.69 5.49
N LEU A 20 7.37 8.51 4.92
CA LEU A 20 8.32 7.79 4.06
C LEU A 20 8.22 8.26 2.60
N GLN A 21 7.07 8.79 2.17
CA GLN A 21 6.86 9.33 0.82
C GLN A 21 8.03 10.21 0.31
N PRO A 22 8.46 11.28 1.00
CA PRO A 22 9.52 12.15 0.47
C PRO A 22 10.89 11.45 0.35
N GLU A 23 11.15 10.41 1.15
CA GLU A 23 12.37 9.60 1.05
C GLU A 23 12.27 8.65 -0.14
N LEU A 24 11.10 8.03 -0.34
CA LEU A 24 10.82 7.15 -1.47
C LEU A 24 10.88 7.89 -2.81
N GLU A 25 10.33 9.10 -2.90
CA GLU A 25 10.41 9.96 -4.08
C GLU A 25 11.86 10.33 -4.43
N LYS A 26 12.73 10.56 -3.44
CA LYS A 26 14.16 10.80 -3.68
C LYS A 26 14.88 9.58 -4.23
N ILE A 27 14.50 8.39 -3.76
CA ILE A 27 15.13 7.12 -4.18
C ILE A 27 14.61 6.68 -5.55
N PHE A 28 13.33 6.93 -5.83
CA PHE A 28 12.64 6.56 -7.07
C PHE A 28 11.96 7.77 -7.71
N PRO A 29 12.72 8.69 -8.32
CA PRO A 29 12.15 9.85 -9.01
C PRO A 29 11.32 9.47 -10.24
N ASP A 30 11.48 8.25 -10.76
CA ASP A 30 10.69 7.72 -11.89
C ASP A 30 9.30 7.18 -11.46
N ILE A 31 9.03 7.05 -10.15
CA ILE A 31 7.77 6.54 -9.61
C ILE A 31 6.96 7.71 -9.07
N ASN A 32 5.68 7.74 -9.41
CA ASN A 32 4.75 8.73 -8.89
C ASN A 32 4.15 8.21 -7.58
N PHE A 33 4.52 8.80 -6.45
CA PHE A 33 3.91 8.46 -5.15
C PHE A 33 2.72 9.39 -4.90
N VAL A 34 1.53 8.82 -4.72
CA VAL A 34 0.30 9.58 -4.50
C VAL A 34 -0.28 9.17 -3.16
N ALA A 35 -0.18 10.04 -2.16
CA ALA A 35 -0.91 9.86 -0.92
C ALA A 35 -2.41 10.03 -1.21
N MET A 36 -3.20 9.01 -0.88
CA MET A 36 -4.64 9.00 -1.07
C MET A 36 -5.34 8.64 0.23
N ASP A 37 -6.46 9.33 0.47
CA ASP A 37 -7.39 8.91 1.50
C ASP A 37 -8.19 7.67 1.03
N PRO A 38 -8.60 6.79 1.96
CA PRO A 38 -9.41 5.60 1.67
C PRO A 38 -10.75 5.93 0.99
N ASN A 39 -11.22 7.16 1.12
CA ASN A 39 -12.45 7.66 0.50
C ASN A 39 -12.25 8.21 -0.92
N GLU A 40 -11.01 8.36 -1.39
CA GLU A 40 -10.74 8.84 -2.75
C GLU A 40 -10.81 7.70 -3.79
N ASN A 41 -11.18 8.05 -5.03
CA ASN A 41 -11.34 7.07 -6.10
C ASN A 41 -9.99 6.51 -6.56
N LEU A 42 -9.75 5.22 -6.31
CA LEU A 42 -8.61 4.47 -6.83
C LEU A 42 -8.63 4.44 -8.36
N ARG A 43 -7.49 4.77 -8.97
CA ARG A 43 -7.31 4.75 -10.42
C ARG A 43 -6.21 3.77 -10.81
N PRO A 44 -6.52 2.49 -11.07
CA PRO A 44 -5.52 1.55 -11.54
C PRO A 44 -4.91 2.01 -12.88
N GLU A 45 -3.58 2.02 -12.96
CA GLU A 45 -2.85 2.27 -14.20
C GLU A 45 -2.58 0.93 -14.89
N ASN A 46 -2.96 0.81 -16.17
CA ASN A 46 -2.80 -0.44 -16.93
C ASN A 46 -3.43 -1.68 -16.27
N LYS A 47 -4.53 -1.50 -15.52
CA LYS A 47 -5.18 -2.54 -14.69
C LYS A 47 -4.29 -3.11 -13.59
N GLU A 48 -3.20 -2.44 -13.27
CA GLU A 48 -2.35 -2.76 -12.12
C GLU A 48 -2.50 -1.66 -11.07
N LEU A 49 -2.49 -2.06 -9.81
CA LEU A 49 -2.59 -1.14 -8.69
C LEU A 49 -1.58 -1.51 -7.61
N ILE A 50 -0.80 -0.52 -7.21
CA ILE A 50 0.24 -0.71 -6.20
C ILE A 50 -0.07 0.23 -5.06
N ILE A 51 -0.20 -0.34 -3.87
CA ILE A 51 -0.65 0.34 -2.66
C ILE A 51 0.38 0.12 -1.55
N ILE A 52 0.65 1.13 -0.74
CA ILE A 52 1.33 1.03 0.55
C ILE A 52 0.29 1.39 1.60
N ASP A 53 0.10 0.54 2.60
CA ASP A 53 -0.84 0.79 3.69
C ASP A 53 -0.26 0.29 5.02
N THR A 54 -0.71 0.85 6.13
CA THR A 54 -0.31 0.41 7.46
C THR A 54 -1.19 -0.77 7.88
N ALA A 55 -0.58 -1.88 8.28
CA ALA A 55 -1.32 -3.02 8.83
C ALA A 55 -0.92 -3.27 10.28
N VAL A 56 -1.91 -3.24 11.16
CA VAL A 56 -1.75 -3.60 12.58
C VAL A 56 -1.79 -5.11 12.71
N GLY A 57 -0.85 -5.72 13.44
CA GLY A 57 -0.80 -7.18 13.67
C GLY A 57 0.27 -7.93 12.88
N ILE A 58 1.12 -7.21 12.15
CA ILE A 58 2.32 -7.73 11.49
C ILE A 58 3.60 -7.17 12.12
N ASP A 59 4.67 -7.95 12.12
CA ASP A 59 5.98 -7.53 12.66
C ASP A 59 6.94 -7.01 11.58
N HIS A 60 6.68 -7.31 10.30
CA HIS A 60 7.56 -7.02 9.16
C HIS A 60 6.75 -6.64 7.91
N VAL A 61 7.36 -5.90 6.98
CA VAL A 61 6.68 -5.43 5.78
C VAL A 61 6.28 -6.62 4.92
N THR A 62 4.98 -6.78 4.71
CA THR A 62 4.41 -7.94 4.02
C THR A 62 3.81 -7.50 2.69
N ILE A 63 4.02 -8.30 1.63
CA ILE A 63 3.38 -8.07 0.33
C ILE A 63 2.13 -8.92 0.24
N LEU A 64 1.03 -8.29 -0.15
CA LEU A 64 -0.23 -8.94 -0.45
C LEU A 64 -0.61 -8.61 -1.90
N ASP A 65 -0.46 -9.58 -2.78
CA ASP A 65 -0.76 -9.49 -4.22
C ASP A 65 -2.09 -10.14 -4.62
N ASP A 66 -2.74 -10.81 -3.67
CA ASP A 66 -3.94 -11.59 -3.89
C ASP A 66 -5.17 -10.92 -3.28
N ILE A 67 -5.98 -10.29 -4.15
CA ILE A 67 -7.21 -9.59 -3.77
C ILE A 67 -8.25 -10.48 -3.09
N ASP A 68 -8.21 -11.80 -3.34
CA ASP A 68 -9.13 -12.74 -2.72
C ASP A 68 -8.66 -13.06 -1.28
N LYS A 69 -7.37 -12.89 -0.97
CA LYS A 69 -6.82 -12.93 0.39
C LYS A 69 -7.07 -11.67 1.20
N ILE A 70 -7.58 -10.59 0.59
CA ILE A 70 -8.05 -9.39 1.30
C ILE A 70 -9.35 -9.67 2.09
N GLU A 71 -9.87 -10.91 2.06
CA GLU A 71 -11.00 -11.29 2.92
C GLU A 71 -10.69 -11.16 4.40
N LEU A 72 -11.31 -10.15 5.01
CA LEU A 72 -11.84 -10.17 6.38
C LEU A 72 -10.87 -10.71 7.45
N SER A 73 -9.56 -10.51 7.27
CA SER A 73 -8.60 -10.96 8.27
C SER A 73 -8.61 -9.91 9.38
N PRO A 74 -9.11 -10.21 10.59
CA PRO A 74 -9.13 -9.25 11.70
C PRO A 74 -7.72 -8.86 12.17
N GLN A 75 -6.70 -9.56 11.68
CA GLN A 75 -5.27 -9.35 11.94
C GLN A 75 -4.61 -8.36 10.97
N TYR A 76 -5.34 -7.87 9.96
CA TYR A 76 -4.88 -6.80 9.10
C TYR A 76 -5.99 -5.76 9.16
N SER A 77 -5.92 -4.90 10.18
CA SER A 77 -6.81 -3.72 10.25
C SER A 77 -6.39 -2.75 9.15
N LEU A 78 -6.67 -3.10 7.89
CA LEU A 78 -7.06 -2.15 6.87
C LEU A 78 -8.20 -1.38 7.54
N HIS A 79 -7.93 -0.17 8.01
CA HIS A 79 -8.90 0.59 8.78
C HIS A 79 -10.21 0.84 8.00
N ASP A 80 -10.24 0.52 6.70
CA ASP A 80 -11.40 0.58 5.83
C ASP A 80 -11.78 -0.77 5.23
N TYR A 81 -12.86 -1.32 5.77
CA TYR A 81 -13.74 -2.26 5.08
C TYR A 81 -14.08 -1.79 3.64
N ASP A 82 -14.04 -0.48 3.40
CA ASP A 82 -14.25 0.15 2.08
C ASP A 82 -13.10 -0.08 1.08
N LEU A 83 -11.82 -0.17 1.50
CA LEU A 83 -10.71 -0.38 0.55
C LEU A 83 -10.81 -1.77 -0.10
N GLY A 84 -10.96 -2.82 0.72
CA GLY A 84 -11.14 -4.18 0.23
C GLY A 84 -12.37 -4.32 -0.67
N PHE A 85 -13.47 -3.62 -0.34
CA PHE A 85 -14.67 -3.60 -1.17
C PHE A 85 -14.44 -2.89 -2.52
N ASN A 86 -13.84 -1.71 -2.52
CA ASN A 86 -13.52 -0.94 -3.72
C ASN A 86 -12.61 -1.74 -4.67
N LEU A 87 -11.59 -2.40 -4.14
CA LEU A 87 -10.68 -3.24 -4.92
C LEU A 87 -11.42 -4.40 -5.58
N LYS A 88 -12.23 -5.15 -4.81
CA LYS A 88 -13.05 -6.25 -5.36
C LYS A 88 -14.02 -5.75 -6.43
N LEU A 89 -14.60 -4.58 -6.24
CA LEU A 89 -15.47 -3.94 -7.24
C LEU A 89 -14.71 -3.62 -8.53
N LEU A 90 -13.52 -3.01 -8.45
CA LEU A 90 -12.68 -2.71 -9.61
C LEU A 90 -12.29 -3.97 -10.38
N LYS A 91 -11.94 -5.07 -9.68
CA LYS A 91 -11.68 -6.38 -10.31
C LYS A 91 -12.92 -6.91 -11.02
N LYS A 92 -14.09 -6.84 -10.37
CA LYS A 92 -15.36 -7.27 -10.96
C LYS A 92 -15.78 -6.45 -12.17
N LEU A 93 -15.41 -5.17 -12.21
CA LEU A 93 -15.61 -4.27 -13.36
C LEU A 93 -14.57 -4.48 -14.47
N GLY A 94 -13.57 -5.35 -14.29
CA GLY A 94 -12.49 -5.60 -15.25
C GLY A 94 -11.48 -4.45 -15.36
N GLN A 95 -11.49 -3.53 -14.39
CA GLN A 95 -10.59 -2.37 -14.35
C GLN A 95 -9.29 -2.65 -13.58
N LEU A 96 -9.25 -3.75 -12.81
CA LEU A 96 -8.11 -4.18 -12.02
C LEU A 96 -7.85 -5.68 -12.27
N GLU A 97 -6.68 -6.02 -12.80
CA GLU A 97 -6.21 -7.38 -13.02
C GLU A 97 -5.18 -7.81 -11.98
N LYS A 98 -4.28 -6.89 -11.60
CA LYS A 98 -3.22 -7.15 -10.63
C LYS A 98 -3.21 -6.09 -9.55
N ILE A 99 -3.05 -6.53 -8.31
CA ILE A 99 -2.87 -5.64 -7.17
C ILE A 99 -1.61 -6.05 -6.42
N THR A 100 -0.88 -5.08 -5.88
CA THR A 100 0.23 -5.32 -4.94
C THR A 100 0.05 -4.35 -3.78
N ILE A 101 -0.21 -4.86 -2.59
CA ILE A 101 -0.33 -4.08 -1.36
C ILE A 101 0.91 -4.35 -0.51
N PHE A 102 1.63 -3.29 -0.16
CA PHE A 102 2.71 -3.32 0.81
C PHE A 102 2.16 -2.94 2.17
N CYS A 103 2.02 -3.94 3.04
CA CYS A 103 1.55 -3.76 4.40
C CYS A 103 2.72 -3.42 5.31
N VAL A 104 2.73 -2.21 5.87
CA VAL A 104 3.78 -1.71 6.76
C VAL A 104 3.31 -1.81 8.21
N PRO A 105 4.08 -2.44 9.11
CA PRO A 105 3.75 -2.42 10.53
C PRO A 105 3.79 -1.00 11.09
N PRO A 106 2.86 -0.60 11.98
CA PRO A 106 2.97 0.66 12.71
C PRO A 106 4.12 0.68 13.73
N ASP A 107 4.45 -0.48 14.32
CA ASP A 107 5.46 -0.61 15.40
C ASP A 107 6.90 -0.75 14.87
N ILE A 108 7.10 -0.87 13.55
CA ILE A 108 8.42 -1.02 12.96
C ILE A 108 9.18 0.31 12.95
N ASN A 109 10.51 0.23 13.07
CA ASN A 109 11.34 1.42 12.97
C ASN A 109 11.26 2.02 11.56
N LYS A 110 11.05 3.34 11.46
CA LYS A 110 10.96 4.09 10.19
C LYS A 110 12.08 3.75 9.20
N LYS A 111 13.32 3.62 9.67
CA LYS A 111 14.45 3.26 8.80
C LYS A 111 14.33 1.84 8.24
N GLN A 112 13.93 0.90 9.09
CA GLN A 112 13.72 -0.49 8.66
C GLN A 112 12.54 -0.59 7.69
N ALA A 113 11.44 0.10 7.97
CA ALA A 113 10.29 0.21 7.05
C ALA A 113 10.72 0.70 5.67
N LEU A 114 11.52 1.77 5.64
CA LEU A 114 12.03 2.36 4.40
C LEU A 114 12.91 1.36 3.64
N GLU A 115 13.87 0.75 4.32
CA GLU A 115 14.79 -0.21 3.68
C GLU A 115 14.03 -1.41 3.12
N GLU A 116 13.08 -1.98 3.87
CA GLU A 116 12.23 -3.08 3.40
C GLU A 116 11.38 -2.67 2.20
N LEU A 117 10.64 -1.56 2.28
CA LEU A 117 9.84 -1.04 1.16
C LEU A 117 10.69 -0.80 -0.08
N VAL A 118 11.87 -0.18 0.05
CA VAL A 118 12.78 0.07 -1.07
C VAL A 118 13.23 -1.25 -1.71
N ASN A 119 13.55 -2.26 -0.89
CA ASN A 119 13.98 -3.56 -1.39
C ASN A 119 12.85 -4.29 -2.12
N LEU A 120 11.63 -4.19 -1.60
CA LEU A 120 10.44 -4.79 -2.17
C LEU A 120 10.04 -4.10 -3.50
N ILE A 121 10.02 -2.76 -3.54
CA ILE A 121 9.76 -1.98 -4.76
C ILE A 121 10.81 -2.29 -5.82
N ARG A 122 12.10 -2.42 -5.44
CA ARG A 122 13.17 -2.82 -6.38
C ARG A 122 12.94 -4.22 -6.97
N LYS A 123 12.54 -5.18 -6.14
CA LYS A 123 12.23 -6.53 -6.60
C LYS A 123 11.07 -6.54 -7.58
N GLU A 124 10.00 -5.78 -7.29
CA GLU A 124 8.84 -5.70 -8.17
C GLU A 124 9.19 -5.00 -9.50
N LYS A 125 10.05 -3.98 -9.49
CA LYS A 125 10.54 -3.33 -10.73
C LYS A 125 11.43 -4.23 -11.58
N SER A 126 12.09 -5.22 -10.99
CA SER A 126 12.99 -6.15 -11.68
C SER A 126 12.28 -7.39 -12.23
N ARG A 127 10.98 -7.52 -12.00
CA ARG A 127 10.14 -8.67 -12.35
C ARG A 127 9.41 -8.43 -13.67
#